data_AF-A0A0Q5LLE3-F1
#
_entry.id   AF-A0A0Q5LLE3-F1
#
_cell.length_a   1.000
_cell.length_b   1.000
_cell.length_c   1.000
_cell.angle_alpha   90.00
_cell.angle_beta   90.00
_cell.angle_gamma   90.00
#
_symmetry.space_group_name_H-M   'P 1'
#
loop_
_entity.id
_entity.type
_entity.pdbx_description
1 polymer ?
#
loop_
_entity_poly.entity_id
_entity_poly.type
_entity_poly.pdbx_seq_one_letter_code
_entity_poly.pdbx_strand_id
1 'polypeptide(L)'
;MTQSLLPTVPSAAATAALALLLSGCAATGNFDMPRAGTPPTDPANGMPATHDARANPAAAPESATAQVALSNPAGGAAGQATLRELPGRSGVEIAIEVQGMAPGRHGFHIHAHGACAPGPDAATGQIVPFGAAGGHFDPFMTRNHGRPGQSANDAHAGELPNIEVGADGSGRLRYTNPHVTLQPGETSVLGRTLVVHERADDYASDPAGDSGGRIACGLIEPAGPSMVTGRAVFEGANVFPEGIAIDPASGVAYVGSSTEGHIYRVAPGAAQAELFQSGGSPGRQAAYGMEIDRQGRLWVAGGTTDTVALVDLKTAATVQVVEGPKDGHAFLNDLAMAGPFLYVTDSFRPVLWRIDTRQGPSARLERWLDLRTTPVRYKPNEINWNGIVASPDGRWLLAVQQSTGELWRIHTETRAVTPVRLEGGDLQHGDGLLLVGATDLYVVRNAAHELVRVTLATGWDSGRVVQRLHDPRLKYPTTAALAGSAMWVVNGQTDKQKAPPPLLPFDVLRIGLPR
;
A
#
# COMPACT_ATOMS: atom_id res chain seq x y z
N MET A 1 51.57 -12.73 -56.93
CA MET A 1 51.29 -13.46 -55.66
C MET A 1 49.98 -12.87 -55.13
N THR A 2 48.81 -13.45 -55.41
CA THR A 2 48.13 -14.52 -54.62
C THR A 2 47.91 -14.07 -53.17
N GLN A 3 46.71 -13.98 -52.59
CA GLN A 3 45.41 -14.67 -52.78
C GLN A 3 44.24 -13.66 -52.56
N SER A 4 43.09 -13.69 -53.26
CA SER A 4 41.90 -14.58 -53.11
C SER A 4 41.19 -14.47 -51.74
N LEU A 5 39.88 -14.34 -51.53
CA LEU A 5 38.65 -14.05 -52.31
C LEU A 5 37.53 -13.98 -51.23
N LEU A 6 36.51 -13.12 -51.37
CA LEU A 6 35.26 -13.20 -50.57
C LEU A 6 34.32 -14.28 -51.14
N PRO A 7 33.28 -14.71 -50.40
CA PRO A 7 31.95 -14.27 -50.83
C PRO A 7 30.94 -13.92 -49.71
N THR A 8 29.83 -13.35 -50.17
CA THR A 8 28.67 -12.77 -49.46
C THR A 8 27.70 -13.79 -48.85
N VAL A 9 26.89 -13.35 -47.87
CA VAL A 9 25.70 -14.07 -47.35
C VAL A 9 24.49 -13.13 -47.33
N PRO A 10 23.30 -13.56 -47.82
CA PRO A 10 22.02 -12.90 -47.55
C PRO A 10 21.07 -13.73 -46.66
N SER A 11 20.11 -13.01 -46.09
CA SER A 11 18.95 -13.37 -45.25
C SER A 11 18.14 -14.64 -45.58
N ALA A 12 17.55 -15.27 -44.54
CA ALA A 12 16.07 -15.46 -44.44
C ALA A 12 15.61 -15.96 -43.04
N ALA A 13 14.34 -15.70 -42.72
CA ALA A 13 13.67 -15.90 -41.44
C ALA A 13 13.45 -17.37 -40.99
N ALA A 14 13.19 -17.55 -39.68
CA ALA A 14 12.52 -18.73 -39.13
C ALA A 14 11.64 -18.36 -37.91
N THR A 15 10.32 -18.34 -38.10
CA THR A 15 9.32 -18.36 -37.03
C THR A 15 9.08 -19.79 -36.56
N ALA A 16 9.00 -20.03 -35.25
CA ALA A 16 8.47 -21.29 -34.70
C ALA A 16 7.65 -21.01 -33.42
N ALA A 17 6.36 -21.32 -33.47
CA ALA A 17 5.50 -21.34 -32.29
C ALA A 17 5.65 -22.68 -31.56
N LEU A 18 5.49 -22.68 -30.22
CA LEU A 18 5.39 -23.90 -29.43
C LEU A 18 4.00 -24.00 -28.82
N ALA A 19 3.24 -25.03 -29.20
CA ALA A 19 1.85 -25.21 -28.80
C ALA A 19 1.71 -25.93 -27.46
N LEU A 20 0.62 -25.64 -26.73
CA LEU A 20 0.22 -26.38 -25.55
C LEU A 20 -0.16 -27.83 -25.91
N LEU A 21 0.18 -28.77 -25.03
CA LEU A 21 -0.39 -30.12 -25.02
C LEU A 21 -1.25 -30.32 -23.78
N LEU A 22 -2.56 -30.30 -23.97
CA LEU A 22 -3.53 -30.92 -23.06
C LEU A 22 -3.64 -32.40 -23.42
N SER A 23 -3.54 -33.28 -22.42
CA SER A 23 -4.03 -34.66 -22.54
C SER A 23 -4.73 -35.08 -21.25
N GLY A 24 -5.93 -35.61 -21.40
CA GLY A 24 -6.71 -36.23 -20.33
C GLY A 24 -7.48 -37.42 -20.87
N CYS A 25 -7.60 -38.46 -20.05
CA CYS A 25 -8.58 -39.57 -20.07
C CYS A 25 -8.18 -40.46 -18.86
N ALA A 26 -8.91 -40.54 -17.74
CA ALA A 26 -10.29 -41.00 -17.52
C ALA A 26 -10.44 -42.53 -17.43
N ALA A 27 -10.66 -43.05 -16.20
CA ALA A 27 -11.42 -44.27 -15.88
C ALA A 27 -11.66 -44.38 -14.35
N THR A 28 -12.86 -44.02 -13.88
CA THR A 28 -13.89 -44.92 -13.26
C THR A 28 -13.64 -45.46 -11.85
N GLY A 29 -14.58 -45.17 -10.95
CA GLY A 29 -14.71 -45.79 -9.62
C GLY A 29 -16.00 -45.32 -8.92
N ASN A 30 -17.09 -46.07 -9.08
CA ASN A 30 -18.37 -45.77 -8.41
C ASN A 30 -18.25 -45.95 -6.89
N PHE A 31 -18.95 -45.11 -6.13
CA PHE A 31 -19.29 -45.40 -4.73
C PHE A 31 -20.76 -45.04 -4.48
N ASP A 32 -21.53 -46.02 -3.99
CA ASP A 32 -22.96 -45.88 -3.69
C ASP A 32 -23.22 -45.02 -2.45
N MET A 33 -24.29 -44.24 -2.49
CA MET A 33 -24.82 -43.44 -1.37
C MET A 33 -26.18 -44.01 -0.93
N PRO A 34 -26.33 -44.52 0.31
CA PRO A 34 -27.63 -44.91 0.84
C PRO A 34 -28.54 -43.71 1.10
N ARG A 35 -29.84 -43.87 0.82
CA ARG A 35 -30.88 -42.87 1.12
C ARG A 35 -30.97 -42.55 2.62
N ALA A 36 -31.18 -41.28 2.95
CA ALA A 36 -31.58 -40.86 4.28
C ALA A 36 -32.98 -41.40 4.64
N GLY A 37 -33.09 -42.05 5.79
CA GLY A 37 -34.37 -42.42 6.41
C GLY A 37 -34.87 -41.36 7.37
N THR A 38 -36.19 -41.24 7.50
CA THR A 38 -36.87 -40.36 8.46
C THR A 38 -36.72 -40.84 9.91
N PRO A 39 -36.45 -39.95 10.90
CA PRO A 39 -36.52 -40.30 12.32
C PRO A 39 -37.95 -40.16 12.90
N PRO A 40 -38.31 -40.94 13.94
CA PRO A 40 -39.60 -40.83 14.65
C PRO A 40 -39.55 -39.89 15.87
N THR A 41 -40.71 -39.66 16.48
CA THR A 41 -40.95 -38.87 17.71
C THR A 41 -40.91 -39.76 18.98
N ASP A 42 -40.99 -39.28 20.23
CA ASP A 42 -41.35 -37.92 20.69
C ASP A 42 -40.39 -37.29 21.76
N PRO A 43 -40.67 -37.19 23.09
CA PRO A 43 -40.58 -35.87 23.71
C PRO A 43 -39.69 -35.72 24.97
N ALA A 44 -39.57 -34.46 25.38
CA ALA A 44 -39.35 -33.94 26.74
C ALA A 44 -37.97 -34.10 27.43
N ASN A 45 -37.28 -32.96 27.61
CA ASN A 45 -37.26 -32.29 28.91
C ASN A 45 -36.81 -30.82 28.78
N GLY A 46 -37.42 -29.93 29.56
CA GLY A 46 -37.30 -28.48 29.37
C GLY A 46 -36.19 -27.79 30.18
N MET A 47 -35.74 -26.64 29.66
CA MET A 47 -35.02 -25.59 30.39
C MET A 47 -35.56 -24.21 29.95
N PRO A 48 -35.44 -23.17 30.79
CA PRO A 48 -36.32 -21.99 30.71
C PRO A 48 -35.98 -21.00 29.59
N ALA A 49 -36.98 -20.17 29.26
CA ALA A 49 -36.99 -19.27 28.12
C ALA A 49 -35.80 -18.30 28.06
N THR A 50 -35.12 -18.28 26.92
CA THR A 50 -34.23 -17.19 26.51
C THR A 50 -35.06 -15.98 26.10
N HIS A 51 -34.66 -14.78 26.54
CA HIS A 51 -35.25 -13.52 26.07
C HIS A 51 -35.20 -13.41 24.54
N ASP A 52 -36.30 -12.95 23.93
CA ASP A 52 -36.36 -12.56 22.52
C ASP A 52 -35.41 -11.40 22.24
N ALA A 53 -34.16 -11.73 21.89
CA ALA A 53 -33.27 -10.82 21.20
C ALA A 53 -33.85 -10.59 19.79
N ARG A 54 -34.73 -9.58 19.68
CA ARG A 54 -35.16 -9.06 18.37
C ARG A 54 -33.90 -8.68 17.60
N ALA A 55 -33.55 -9.50 16.60
CA ALA A 55 -32.47 -9.20 15.69
C ALA A 55 -32.78 -7.85 15.05
N ASN A 56 -31.97 -6.85 15.39
CA ASN A 56 -32.03 -5.54 14.74
C ASN A 56 -31.75 -5.81 13.25
N PRO A 57 -32.64 -5.44 12.31
CA PRO A 57 -32.38 -5.69 10.90
C PRO A 57 -31.05 -5.02 10.55
N ALA A 58 -30.09 -5.81 10.07
CA ALA A 58 -28.81 -5.29 9.63
C ALA A 58 -29.09 -4.17 8.62
N ALA A 59 -28.60 -2.97 8.91
CA ALA A 59 -28.70 -1.86 7.96
C ALA A 59 -28.12 -2.34 6.63
N ALA A 60 -28.83 -2.08 5.52
CA ALA A 60 -28.28 -2.33 4.20
C ALA A 60 -26.90 -1.64 4.12
N PRO A 61 -25.87 -2.29 3.54
CA PRO A 61 -24.54 -1.71 3.49
C PRO A 61 -24.63 -0.32 2.84
N GLU A 62 -24.22 0.70 3.59
CA GLU A 62 -24.34 2.09 3.17
C GLU A 62 -23.54 2.27 1.87
N SER A 63 -24.20 2.78 0.82
CA SER A 63 -23.54 3.00 -0.47
C SER A 63 -22.29 3.85 -0.25
N ALA A 64 -21.13 3.32 -0.63
CA ALA A 64 -19.89 4.06 -0.56
C ALA A 64 -20.04 5.40 -1.30
N THR A 65 -19.54 6.46 -0.70
CA THR A 65 -19.62 7.82 -1.24
C THR A 65 -18.25 8.49 -1.18
N ALA A 66 -18.03 9.43 -2.08
CA ALA A 66 -16.80 10.22 -2.14
C ALA A 66 -17.11 11.70 -2.41
N GLN A 67 -16.19 12.57 -2.01
CA GLN A 67 -16.24 14.01 -2.23
C GLN A 67 -14.98 14.49 -2.94
N VAL A 68 -15.13 15.59 -3.67
CA VAL A 68 -14.06 16.26 -4.41
C VAL A 68 -14.23 17.77 -4.20
N ALA A 69 -13.18 18.44 -3.74
CA ALA A 69 -13.05 19.89 -3.88
C ALA A 69 -12.16 20.19 -5.09
N LEU A 70 -12.65 21.01 -6.02
CA LEU A 70 -11.92 21.36 -7.24
C LEU A 70 -11.19 22.69 -7.04
N SER A 71 -9.91 22.74 -7.41
CA SER A 71 -9.12 23.97 -7.45
C SER A 71 -8.68 24.31 -8.87
N ASN A 72 -8.51 25.60 -9.16
CA ASN A 72 -7.89 26.12 -10.38
C ASN A 72 -6.35 26.19 -10.24
N PRO A 73 -5.58 26.45 -11.31
CA PRO A 73 -4.11 26.44 -11.26
C PRO A 73 -3.49 27.46 -10.28
N ALA A 74 -4.24 28.48 -9.87
CA ALA A 74 -3.82 29.46 -8.86
C ALA A 74 -4.20 29.06 -7.41
N GLY A 75 -4.77 27.85 -7.22
CA GLY A 75 -5.23 27.35 -5.92
C GLY A 75 -6.59 27.88 -5.47
N GLY A 76 -7.28 28.67 -6.28
CA GLY A 76 -8.63 29.16 -6.00
C GLY A 76 -9.70 28.08 -6.22
N ALA A 77 -10.82 28.16 -5.49
CA ALA A 77 -11.92 27.19 -5.60
C ALA A 77 -12.61 27.26 -6.98
N ALA A 78 -12.64 26.13 -7.69
CA ALA A 78 -13.20 25.97 -9.03
C ALA A 78 -14.50 25.14 -9.05
N GLY A 79 -14.93 24.61 -7.90
CA GLY A 79 -16.15 23.81 -7.78
C GLY A 79 -16.02 22.65 -6.80
N GLN A 80 -16.96 21.71 -6.89
CA GLN A 80 -17.01 20.51 -6.07
C GLN A 80 -17.72 19.36 -6.79
N ALA A 81 -17.45 18.12 -6.39
CA ALA A 81 -18.23 16.96 -6.83
C ALA A 81 -18.53 15.99 -5.69
N THR A 82 -19.62 15.25 -5.84
CA THR A 82 -19.99 14.11 -4.99
C THR A 82 -20.13 12.87 -5.85
N LEU A 83 -19.57 11.75 -5.41
CA LEU A 83 -19.68 10.46 -6.07
C LEU A 83 -20.41 9.47 -5.16
N ARG A 84 -21.20 8.57 -5.74
CA ARG A 84 -21.98 7.55 -5.03
C ARG A 84 -21.97 6.21 -5.77
N GLU A 85 -21.55 5.16 -5.08
CA GLU A 85 -21.63 3.78 -5.56
C GLU A 85 -23.10 3.37 -5.69
N LEU A 86 -23.52 2.96 -6.89
CA LEU A 86 -24.87 2.47 -7.12
C LEU A 86 -24.96 0.96 -6.82
N PRO A 87 -26.09 0.49 -6.24
CA PRO A 87 -26.28 -0.93 -5.93
C PRO A 87 -26.12 -1.86 -7.15
N GLY A 88 -25.77 -3.11 -6.87
CA GLY A 88 -25.71 -4.17 -7.89
C GLY A 88 -24.60 -4.02 -8.93
N ARG A 89 -23.52 -3.29 -8.61
CA ARG A 89 -22.42 -2.94 -9.55
C ARG A 89 -22.90 -2.11 -10.74
N SER A 90 -23.86 -1.22 -10.53
CA SER A 90 -24.38 -0.32 -11.58
C SER A 90 -23.48 0.91 -11.84
N GLY A 91 -22.23 0.86 -11.39
CA GLY A 91 -21.24 1.94 -11.49
C GLY A 91 -21.37 3.03 -10.42
N VAL A 92 -20.73 4.16 -10.70
CA VAL A 92 -20.69 5.34 -9.81
C VAL A 92 -21.47 6.48 -10.44
N GLU A 93 -22.44 7.01 -9.69
CA GLU A 93 -23.04 8.31 -10.01
C GLU A 93 -22.11 9.42 -9.57
N ILE A 94 -21.76 10.31 -10.49
CA ILE A 94 -20.94 11.50 -10.29
C ILE A 94 -21.83 12.72 -10.50
N ALA A 95 -21.91 13.58 -9.49
CA ALA A 95 -22.56 14.89 -9.59
C ALA A 95 -21.52 15.98 -9.31
N ILE A 96 -21.29 16.86 -10.28
CA ILE A 96 -20.28 17.91 -10.25
C ILE A 96 -20.92 19.29 -10.47
N GLU A 97 -20.39 20.28 -9.74
CA GLU A 97 -20.74 21.69 -9.85
C GLU A 97 -19.43 22.48 -10.03
N VAL A 98 -19.33 23.28 -11.09
CA VAL A 98 -18.14 24.09 -11.41
C VAL A 98 -18.47 25.57 -11.38
N GLN A 99 -17.46 26.40 -11.11
CA GLN A 99 -17.57 27.85 -11.01
C GLN A 99 -16.30 28.56 -11.52
N GLY A 100 -16.45 29.79 -11.99
CA GLY A 100 -15.32 30.63 -12.43
C GLY A 100 -14.68 30.15 -13.73
N MET A 101 -15.41 29.40 -14.55
CA MET A 101 -14.97 28.90 -15.86
C MET A 101 -15.50 29.81 -16.99
N ALA A 102 -14.93 29.66 -18.20
CA ALA A 102 -15.45 30.37 -19.37
C ALA A 102 -16.81 29.78 -19.80
N PRO A 103 -17.71 30.55 -20.43
CA PRO A 103 -18.95 29.99 -20.96
C PRO A 103 -18.69 29.06 -22.15
N GLY A 104 -19.36 27.90 -22.18
CA GLY A 104 -19.22 26.89 -23.24
C GLY A 104 -19.13 25.46 -22.71
N ARG A 105 -18.66 24.54 -23.55
CA ARG A 105 -18.45 23.13 -23.18
C ARG A 105 -17.01 22.86 -22.77
N HIS A 106 -16.86 22.07 -21.71
CA HIS A 106 -15.60 21.68 -21.12
C HIS A 106 -15.50 20.16 -20.98
N GLY A 107 -14.42 19.58 -21.51
CA GLY A 107 -14.07 18.17 -21.31
C GLY A 107 -13.85 17.86 -19.84
N PHE A 108 -14.19 16.65 -19.41
CA PHE A 108 -14.24 16.27 -18.00
C PHE A 108 -13.91 14.79 -17.84
N HIS A 109 -12.89 14.47 -17.04
CA HIS A 109 -12.31 13.13 -17.01
C HIS A 109 -11.91 12.72 -15.59
N ILE A 110 -11.90 11.41 -15.36
CA ILE A 110 -11.17 10.81 -14.23
C ILE A 110 -9.74 10.53 -14.71
N HIS A 111 -8.75 11.09 -14.02
CA HIS A 111 -7.33 10.91 -14.32
C HIS A 111 -6.68 9.84 -13.44
N ALA A 112 -5.60 9.24 -13.94
CA ALA A 112 -4.99 8.06 -13.35
C ALA A 112 -4.31 8.27 -11.98
N HIS A 113 -4.02 9.51 -11.56
CA HIS A 113 -3.24 9.81 -10.35
C HIS A 113 -3.97 10.76 -9.39
N GLY A 114 -3.64 10.66 -8.10
CA GLY A 114 -4.16 11.41 -6.96
C GLY A 114 -3.44 12.72 -6.65
N ALA A 115 -2.93 13.43 -7.67
CA ALA A 115 -2.20 14.69 -7.52
C ALA A 115 -2.72 15.78 -8.48
N CYS A 116 -2.90 16.98 -7.94
CA CYS A 116 -3.23 18.19 -8.69
C CYS A 116 -2.03 19.17 -8.72
N ALA A 117 -0.80 18.66 -8.64
CA ALA A 117 0.39 19.48 -8.86
C ALA A 117 0.62 19.73 -10.36
N PRO A 118 1.34 20.81 -10.75
CA PRO A 118 1.97 20.88 -12.06
C PRO A 118 2.86 19.65 -12.29
N GLY A 119 2.95 19.18 -13.53
CA GLY A 119 3.74 18.00 -13.86
C GLY A 119 3.83 17.78 -15.37
N PRO A 120 4.60 16.77 -15.83
CA PRO A 120 4.69 16.46 -17.25
C PRO A 120 3.33 15.97 -17.76
N ASP A 121 2.88 16.55 -18.87
CA ASP A 121 1.76 16.01 -19.63
C ASP A 121 2.14 14.66 -20.26
N ALA A 122 1.19 13.73 -20.30
CA ALA A 122 1.45 12.34 -20.69
C ALA A 122 1.76 12.17 -22.19
N ALA A 123 1.29 13.08 -23.06
CA ALA A 123 1.54 13.02 -24.50
C ALA A 123 2.78 13.83 -24.91
N THR A 124 2.97 15.00 -24.31
CA THR A 124 3.99 15.97 -24.74
C THR A 124 5.23 16.03 -23.86
N GLY A 125 5.17 15.51 -22.63
CA GLY A 125 6.22 15.63 -21.61
C GLY A 125 6.42 17.05 -21.07
N GLN A 126 5.68 18.06 -21.56
CA GLN A 126 5.79 19.44 -21.10
C GLN A 126 5.18 19.61 -19.71
N ILE A 127 5.77 20.46 -18.86
CA ILE A 127 5.20 20.76 -17.55
C ILE A 127 3.95 21.64 -17.74
N VAL A 128 2.79 21.09 -17.41
CA VAL A 128 1.48 21.76 -17.50
C VAL A 128 0.82 21.86 -16.12
N PRO A 129 -0.10 22.83 -15.90
CA PRO A 129 -1.02 22.79 -14.77
C PRO A 129 -1.72 21.43 -14.67
N PHE A 130 -1.79 20.87 -13.47
CA PHE A 130 -2.40 19.56 -13.19
C PHE A 130 -1.81 18.37 -13.98
N GLY A 131 -0.60 18.49 -14.54
CA GLY A 131 0.06 17.39 -15.25
C GLY A 131 0.33 16.18 -14.35
N ALA A 132 0.56 16.40 -13.04
CA ALA A 132 0.77 15.31 -12.08
C ALA A 132 -0.45 14.39 -11.88
N ALA A 133 -1.62 14.75 -12.41
CA ALA A 133 -2.79 13.86 -12.49
C ALA A 133 -2.57 12.67 -13.46
N GLY A 134 -1.56 12.75 -14.34
CA GLY A 134 -1.29 11.74 -15.37
C GLY A 134 -2.25 11.84 -16.56
N GLY A 135 -2.39 10.75 -17.31
CA GLY A 135 -3.41 10.61 -18.36
C GLY A 135 -4.80 10.27 -17.81
N HIS A 136 -5.75 9.97 -18.69
CA HIS A 136 -7.07 9.47 -18.31
C HIS A 136 -6.95 8.12 -17.58
N PHE A 137 -7.93 7.79 -16.75
CA PHE A 137 -7.94 6.53 -16.02
C PHE A 137 -8.27 5.36 -16.94
N ASP A 138 -7.25 4.58 -17.27
CA ASP A 138 -7.29 3.45 -18.20
C ASP A 138 -6.84 2.15 -17.50
N PRO A 139 -7.69 1.52 -16.67
CA PRO A 139 -7.31 0.33 -15.92
C PRO A 139 -6.96 -0.87 -16.81
N PHE A 140 -7.52 -0.93 -18.03
CA PHE A 140 -7.32 -2.04 -18.97
C PHE A 140 -6.25 -1.75 -20.04
N MET A 141 -5.52 -0.64 -19.91
CA MET A 141 -4.40 -0.27 -20.79
C MET A 141 -4.78 -0.20 -22.27
N THR A 142 -6.01 0.22 -22.56
CA THR A 142 -6.57 0.41 -23.91
C THR A 142 -5.80 1.43 -24.75
N ARG A 143 -5.27 2.49 -24.09
CA ARG A 143 -4.61 3.65 -24.71
C ARG A 143 -5.43 4.32 -25.82
N ASN A 144 -6.75 4.24 -25.70
CA ASN A 144 -7.69 4.71 -26.70
C ASN A 144 -8.69 5.66 -26.04
N HIS A 145 -8.77 6.88 -26.53
CA HIS A 145 -9.83 7.81 -26.16
C HIS A 145 -11.20 7.29 -26.66
N GLY A 146 -12.28 7.76 -26.05
CA GLY A 146 -13.60 7.19 -26.32
C GLY A 146 -14.76 8.07 -25.89
N ARG A 147 -15.94 7.45 -25.80
CA ARG A 147 -17.19 8.16 -25.50
C ARG A 147 -17.71 7.79 -24.10
N PRO A 148 -18.47 8.67 -23.44
CA PRO A 148 -19.08 8.36 -22.15
C PRO A 148 -19.91 7.07 -22.21
N GLY A 149 -19.51 6.08 -21.43
CA GLY A 149 -20.20 4.78 -21.33
C GLY A 149 -19.74 3.72 -22.34
N GLN A 150 -18.82 4.05 -23.27
CA GLN A 150 -18.12 3.06 -24.08
C GLN A 150 -17.41 2.04 -23.19
N SER A 151 -17.36 0.77 -23.64
CA SER A 151 -16.73 -0.32 -22.90
C SER A 151 -15.29 0.02 -22.51
N ALA A 152 -14.96 -0.18 -21.23
CA ALA A 152 -13.63 0.09 -20.72
C ALA A 152 -12.53 -0.88 -21.23
N ASN A 153 -12.90 -1.93 -21.98
CA ASN A 153 -11.93 -2.76 -22.72
C ASN A 153 -11.55 -2.14 -24.08
N ASP A 154 -12.29 -1.12 -24.53
CA ASP A 154 -12.15 -0.50 -25.85
C ASP A 154 -11.79 1.00 -25.77
N ALA A 155 -11.90 1.61 -24.58
CA ALA A 155 -11.49 2.98 -24.30
C ALA A 155 -11.21 3.16 -22.80
N HIS A 156 -10.65 4.31 -22.40
CA HIS A 156 -10.40 4.62 -20.99
C HIS A 156 -11.67 4.51 -20.12
N ALA A 157 -11.56 3.95 -18.91
CA ALA A 157 -12.69 3.92 -17.96
C ALA A 157 -13.04 5.31 -17.40
N GLY A 158 -12.13 6.27 -17.51
CA GLY A 158 -12.28 7.65 -17.03
C GLY A 158 -13.07 8.61 -17.92
N GLU A 159 -13.60 8.17 -19.06
CA GLU A 159 -14.37 9.03 -19.99
C GLU A 159 -15.72 9.45 -19.40
N LEU A 160 -16.00 10.77 -19.35
CA LEU A 160 -17.25 11.36 -18.84
C LEU A 160 -17.79 12.41 -19.83
N PRO A 161 -19.09 12.78 -19.74
CA PRO A 161 -19.65 13.80 -20.61
C PRO A 161 -19.05 15.19 -20.35
N ASN A 162 -18.93 15.97 -21.43
CA ASN A 162 -18.71 17.42 -21.37
C ASN A 162 -19.64 18.11 -20.37
N ILE A 163 -19.10 19.07 -19.62
CA ILE A 163 -19.85 19.99 -18.76
C ILE A 163 -20.22 21.23 -19.59
N GLU A 164 -21.48 21.64 -19.57
CA GLU A 164 -21.94 22.92 -20.13
C GLU A 164 -21.87 24.00 -19.04
N VAL A 165 -21.17 25.10 -19.32
CA VAL A 165 -20.94 26.25 -18.44
C VAL A 165 -21.68 27.47 -19.00
N GLY A 166 -22.49 28.11 -18.16
CA GLY A 166 -23.30 29.27 -18.50
C GLY A 166 -22.52 30.58 -18.57
N ALA A 167 -23.21 31.65 -18.98
CA ALA A 167 -22.64 32.99 -19.08
C ALA A 167 -22.20 33.61 -17.73
N ASP A 168 -22.65 33.04 -16.62
CA ASP A 168 -22.22 33.39 -15.25
C ASP A 168 -20.95 32.63 -14.81
N GLY A 169 -20.39 31.78 -15.66
CA GLY A 169 -19.22 30.95 -15.38
C GLY A 169 -19.50 29.76 -14.48
N SER A 170 -20.77 29.37 -14.29
CA SER A 170 -21.18 28.19 -13.52
C SER A 170 -21.67 27.04 -14.42
N GLY A 171 -21.45 25.80 -14.00
CA GLY A 171 -21.88 24.60 -14.74
C GLY A 171 -22.22 23.45 -13.80
N ARG A 172 -23.09 22.54 -14.25
CA ARG A 172 -23.53 21.37 -13.46
C ARG A 172 -23.68 20.15 -14.35
N LEU A 173 -23.23 18.99 -13.88
CA LEU A 173 -23.42 17.70 -14.56
C LEU A 173 -23.75 16.61 -13.54
N ARG A 174 -24.63 15.68 -13.92
CA ARG A 174 -24.89 14.43 -13.21
C ARG A 174 -24.84 13.29 -14.22
N TYR A 175 -23.97 12.32 -13.97
CA TYR A 175 -23.74 11.19 -14.88
C TYR A 175 -23.40 9.91 -14.09
N THR A 176 -23.86 8.76 -14.57
CA THR A 176 -23.46 7.46 -14.02
C THR A 176 -22.42 6.83 -14.94
N ASN A 177 -21.20 6.67 -14.45
CA ASN A 177 -20.17 5.90 -15.16
C ASN A 177 -20.27 4.42 -14.73
N PRO A 178 -20.67 3.49 -15.63
CA PRO A 178 -20.88 2.09 -15.30
C PRO A 178 -19.57 1.27 -15.14
N HIS A 179 -18.41 1.84 -15.50
CA HIS A 179 -17.14 1.11 -15.62
C HIS A 179 -16.18 1.32 -14.45
N VAL A 180 -16.60 2.08 -13.43
CA VAL A 180 -15.80 2.46 -12.26
C VAL A 180 -16.51 2.12 -10.96
N THR A 181 -15.77 2.06 -9.86
CA THR A 181 -16.30 1.79 -8.50
C THR A 181 -15.60 2.64 -7.43
N LEU A 182 -16.24 2.83 -6.29
CA LEU A 182 -15.64 3.33 -5.05
C LEU A 182 -15.17 2.21 -4.12
N GLN A 183 -15.32 0.94 -4.51
CA GLN A 183 -14.77 -0.21 -3.76
C GLN A 183 -13.29 -0.44 -4.08
N PRO A 184 -12.53 -1.15 -3.23
CA PRO A 184 -11.18 -1.61 -3.57
C PRO A 184 -11.19 -2.52 -4.80
N GLY A 185 -10.30 -2.25 -5.76
CA GLY A 185 -10.19 -3.02 -7.00
C GLY A 185 -9.50 -2.26 -8.13
N GLU A 186 -9.35 -2.95 -9.27
CA GLU A 186 -8.69 -2.44 -10.48
C GLU A 186 -9.38 -1.19 -11.04
N THR A 187 -10.71 -1.21 -11.15
CA THR A 187 -11.56 -0.10 -11.62
C THR A 187 -11.93 0.92 -10.53
N SER A 188 -11.30 0.88 -9.37
CA SER A 188 -11.55 1.82 -8.27
C SER A 188 -11.17 3.25 -8.67
N VAL A 189 -11.95 4.26 -8.27
CA VAL A 189 -11.61 5.69 -8.50
C VAL A 189 -11.25 6.47 -7.25
N LEU A 190 -11.23 5.83 -6.07
CA LEU A 190 -10.70 6.47 -4.86
C LEU A 190 -9.20 6.72 -4.99
N GLY A 191 -8.76 7.89 -4.50
CA GLY A 191 -7.37 8.32 -4.59
C GLY A 191 -6.91 8.74 -5.99
N ARG A 192 -7.81 8.84 -6.97
CA ARG A 192 -7.58 9.45 -8.30
C ARG A 192 -8.11 10.88 -8.32
N THR A 193 -7.95 11.58 -9.44
CA THR A 193 -8.43 12.96 -9.60
C THR A 193 -9.55 13.08 -10.62
N LEU A 194 -10.46 14.03 -10.39
CA LEU A 194 -11.29 14.62 -11.43
C LEU A 194 -10.54 15.81 -12.03
N VAL A 195 -10.55 15.94 -13.36
CA VAL A 195 -9.97 17.07 -14.10
C VAL A 195 -11.01 17.65 -15.06
N VAL A 196 -11.08 18.98 -15.11
CA VAL A 196 -11.88 19.73 -16.09
C VAL A 196 -10.92 20.45 -17.04
N HIS A 197 -11.23 20.39 -18.33
CA HIS A 197 -10.40 20.92 -19.42
C HIS A 197 -10.93 22.24 -19.98
N GLU A 198 -10.09 22.96 -20.71
CA GLU A 198 -10.33 24.31 -21.25
C GLU A 198 -11.39 24.34 -22.36
N ARG A 199 -11.46 23.30 -23.19
CA ARG A 199 -12.34 23.19 -24.35
C ARG A 199 -13.18 21.92 -24.25
N ALA A 200 -14.13 21.80 -25.16
CA ALA A 200 -14.98 20.62 -25.28
C ALA A 200 -14.17 19.40 -25.72
N ASP A 201 -14.48 18.25 -25.14
CA ASP A 201 -14.06 16.95 -25.64
C ASP A 201 -14.83 16.60 -26.92
N ASP A 202 -14.12 16.22 -28.00
CA ASP A 202 -14.69 15.86 -29.30
C ASP A 202 -15.14 14.39 -29.44
N TYR A 203 -14.84 13.57 -28.43
CA TYR A 203 -15.07 12.13 -28.36
C TYR A 203 -14.48 11.33 -29.55
N ALA A 204 -13.30 11.74 -30.02
CA ALA A 204 -12.59 11.15 -31.15
C ALA A 204 -11.06 11.28 -31.14
N SER A 205 -10.48 12.36 -30.61
CA SER A 205 -9.06 12.68 -30.78
C SER A 205 -8.17 12.20 -29.62
N ASP A 206 -7.25 11.27 -29.88
CA ASP A 206 -6.31 10.81 -28.85
C ASP A 206 -5.36 11.91 -28.33
N PRO A 207 -4.98 11.88 -27.04
CA PRO A 207 -5.44 10.95 -25.99
C PRO A 207 -6.63 11.47 -25.16
N ALA A 208 -7.16 12.66 -25.47
CA ALA A 208 -8.01 13.44 -24.55
C ALA A 208 -9.04 14.36 -25.26
N GLY A 209 -9.56 13.91 -26.41
CA GLY A 209 -10.64 14.55 -27.15
C GLY A 209 -10.36 15.96 -27.68
N ASP A 210 -9.08 16.31 -27.88
CA ASP A 210 -8.61 17.70 -28.13
C ASP A 210 -9.16 18.72 -27.10
N SER A 211 -9.40 18.31 -25.85
CA SER A 211 -10.02 19.16 -24.83
C SER A 211 -9.15 20.36 -24.36
N GLY A 212 -7.90 20.48 -24.81
CA GLY A 212 -7.01 21.57 -24.43
C GLY A 212 -6.48 21.51 -22.99
N GLY A 213 -6.10 22.66 -22.44
CA GLY A 213 -5.43 22.75 -21.14
C GLY A 213 -6.28 22.27 -19.96
N ARG A 214 -5.65 21.90 -18.84
CA ARG A 214 -6.33 21.45 -17.61
C ARG A 214 -6.62 22.69 -16.74
N ILE A 215 -7.90 23.00 -16.50
CA ILE A 215 -8.34 24.25 -15.85
C ILE A 215 -8.89 24.07 -14.42
N ALA A 216 -9.27 22.85 -14.04
CA ALA A 216 -9.55 22.51 -12.65
C ALA A 216 -9.17 21.06 -12.34
N CYS A 217 -8.80 20.79 -11.09
CA CYS A 217 -8.48 19.45 -10.61
C CYS A 217 -8.92 19.27 -9.16
N GLY A 218 -9.32 18.05 -8.78
CA GLY A 218 -9.60 17.71 -7.39
C GLY A 218 -9.47 16.21 -7.11
N LEU A 219 -9.02 15.87 -5.91
CA LEU A 219 -8.84 14.49 -5.45
C LEU A 219 -10.18 13.85 -5.09
N ILE A 220 -10.38 12.59 -5.47
CA ILE A 220 -11.53 11.76 -5.10
C ILE A 220 -11.22 11.08 -3.76
N GLU A 221 -11.80 11.60 -2.68
CA GLU A 221 -11.65 11.08 -1.31
C GLU A 221 -12.96 10.53 -0.74
N PRO A 222 -12.93 9.51 0.13
CA PRO A 222 -14.12 8.99 0.80
C PRO A 222 -14.90 10.08 1.54
N ALA A 223 -16.21 10.04 1.45
CA ALA A 223 -17.09 10.94 2.19
C ALA A 223 -17.35 10.37 3.60
N GLY A 224 -17.18 11.20 4.63
CA GLY A 224 -17.53 10.86 6.01
C GLY A 224 -16.40 11.10 7.02
N PRO A 225 -16.66 10.86 8.32
CA PRO A 225 -15.63 10.91 9.35
C PRO A 225 -14.61 9.79 9.11
N SER A 226 -13.35 10.15 8.89
CA SER A 226 -12.27 9.18 8.71
C SER A 226 -11.26 9.24 9.85
N MET A 227 -10.69 8.08 10.14
CA MET A 227 -9.48 7.90 10.95
C MET A 227 -8.24 8.58 10.34
N VAL A 228 -8.19 8.80 9.02
CA VAL A 228 -7.12 9.52 8.32
C VAL A 228 -7.29 11.02 8.54
N THR A 229 -6.38 11.62 9.29
CA THR A 229 -6.36 13.05 9.65
C THR A 229 -5.45 13.89 8.75
N GLY A 230 -4.75 13.25 7.82
CA GLY A 230 -3.94 13.90 6.80
C GLY A 230 -3.02 12.90 6.09
N ARG A 231 -2.20 13.38 5.17
CA ARG A 231 -1.15 12.59 4.50
C ARG A 231 0.07 13.44 4.18
N ALA A 232 1.17 12.80 3.83
CA ALA A 232 2.29 13.43 3.14
C ALA A 232 2.58 12.61 1.87
N VAL A 233 2.73 13.28 0.73
CA VAL A 233 2.95 12.63 -0.58
C VAL A 233 4.42 12.65 -0.97
N PHE A 234 4.84 11.70 -1.83
CA PHE A 234 6.18 11.65 -2.40
C PHE A 234 6.16 12.02 -3.88
N GLU A 235 7.23 12.68 -4.34
CA GLU A 235 7.51 12.86 -5.76
C GLU A 235 8.26 11.64 -6.32
N GLY A 236 7.88 11.19 -7.51
CA GLY A 236 8.51 10.07 -8.21
C GLY A 236 7.60 8.85 -8.41
N ALA A 237 7.74 8.18 -9.54
CA ALA A 237 6.98 6.97 -9.88
C ALA A 237 7.56 5.68 -9.28
N ASN A 238 8.81 5.74 -8.80
CA ASN A 238 9.60 4.59 -8.36
C ASN A 238 9.85 4.58 -6.84
N VAL A 239 9.15 5.40 -6.05
CA VAL A 239 9.47 5.58 -4.62
C VAL A 239 9.27 4.30 -3.81
N PHE A 240 8.13 3.61 -3.97
CA PHE A 240 7.74 2.41 -3.21
C PHE A 240 8.20 2.46 -1.74
N PRO A 241 7.64 3.41 -0.95
CA PRO A 241 8.07 3.63 0.41
C PRO A 241 7.76 2.39 1.25
N GLU A 242 8.67 1.99 2.12
CA GLU A 242 8.60 0.69 2.78
C GLU A 242 8.67 0.87 4.30
N GLY A 243 9.87 1.07 4.86
CA GLY A 243 10.07 1.32 6.28
C GLY A 243 9.83 2.77 6.70
N ILE A 244 9.52 2.99 7.98
CA ILE A 244 9.40 4.31 8.60
C ILE A 244 9.98 4.31 10.02
N ALA A 245 10.67 5.39 10.39
CA ALA A 245 11.05 5.68 11.77
C ALA A 245 10.79 7.15 12.11
N ILE A 246 10.30 7.43 13.32
CA ILE A 246 10.06 8.80 13.80
C ILE A 246 11.21 9.18 14.74
N ASP A 247 11.88 10.30 14.50
CA ASP A 247 12.80 10.86 15.48
C ASP A 247 11.99 11.41 16.68
N PRO A 248 12.10 10.84 17.89
CA PRO A 248 11.32 11.28 19.05
C PRO A 248 11.71 12.69 19.53
N ALA A 249 12.86 13.23 19.13
CA ALA A 249 13.31 14.56 19.53
C ALA A 249 12.68 15.68 18.68
N SER A 250 12.54 15.48 17.37
CA SER A 250 11.98 16.48 16.44
C SER A 250 10.57 16.17 15.94
N GLY A 251 10.10 14.93 16.06
CA GLY A 251 8.87 14.44 15.45
C GLY A 251 8.94 14.28 13.92
N VAL A 252 10.12 14.42 13.32
CA VAL A 252 10.34 14.19 11.88
C VAL A 252 10.24 12.70 11.59
N ALA A 253 9.42 12.35 10.60
CA ALA A 253 9.37 11.00 10.05
C ALA A 253 10.46 10.81 8.99
N TYR A 254 11.18 9.69 9.04
CA TYR A 254 12.09 9.23 7.99
C TYR A 254 11.49 7.99 7.33
N VAL A 255 11.48 7.95 6.00
CA VAL A 255 10.80 6.89 5.22
C VAL A 255 11.76 6.35 4.16
N GLY A 256 11.93 5.03 4.11
CA GLY A 256 12.82 4.34 3.18
C GLY A 256 12.12 3.96 1.87
N SER A 257 12.86 3.96 0.77
CA SER A 257 12.44 3.43 -0.54
C SER A 257 12.99 2.02 -0.76
N SER A 258 12.10 1.04 -0.96
CA SER A 258 12.48 -0.37 -1.23
C SER A 258 13.14 -0.60 -2.60
N THR A 259 13.01 0.34 -3.53
CA THR A 259 13.39 0.24 -4.94
C THR A 259 14.60 1.09 -5.31
N GLU A 260 14.75 2.27 -4.70
CA GLU A 260 15.82 3.22 -5.03
C GLU A 260 16.80 3.42 -3.86
N GLY A 261 16.48 2.94 -2.65
CA GLY A 261 17.30 3.13 -1.45
C GLY A 261 17.34 4.59 -0.96
N HIS A 262 16.46 5.44 -1.49
CA HIS A 262 16.24 6.79 -0.99
C HIS A 262 15.76 6.76 0.47
N ILE A 263 16.21 7.74 1.25
CA ILE A 263 15.58 8.10 2.52
C ILE A 263 14.93 9.46 2.31
N TYR A 264 13.65 9.54 2.58
CA TYR A 264 12.88 10.77 2.61
C TYR A 264 12.68 11.22 4.06
N ARG A 265 12.40 12.50 4.25
CA ARG A 265 11.92 13.04 5.53
C ARG A 265 10.58 13.74 5.36
N VAL A 266 9.75 13.70 6.40
CA VAL A 266 8.52 14.47 6.50
C VAL A 266 8.53 15.23 7.82
N ALA A 267 8.55 16.55 7.75
CA ALA A 267 8.45 17.40 8.93
C ALA A 267 7.04 17.35 9.55
N PRO A 268 6.89 17.57 10.87
CA PRO A 268 5.58 17.66 11.51
C PRO A 268 4.64 18.62 10.77
N GLY A 269 3.47 18.13 10.36
CA GLY A 269 2.46 18.90 9.64
C GLY A 269 2.60 18.94 8.12
N ALA A 270 3.79 18.66 7.56
CA ALA A 270 4.05 18.76 6.13
C ALA A 270 3.12 17.86 5.28
N ALA A 271 2.74 18.35 4.10
CA ALA A 271 1.94 17.61 3.11
C ALA A 271 2.79 16.96 2.01
N GLN A 272 4.09 17.27 1.97
CA GLN A 272 5.06 16.82 0.99
C GLN A 272 6.26 16.20 1.72
N ALA A 273 6.75 15.07 1.21
CA ALA A 273 8.00 14.46 1.65
C ALA A 273 9.18 15.08 0.88
N GLU A 274 10.29 15.33 1.57
CA GLU A 274 11.54 15.83 1.01
C GLU A 274 12.56 14.69 0.89
N LEU A 275 13.36 14.66 -0.18
CA LEU A 275 14.50 13.75 -0.25
C LEU A 275 15.55 14.17 0.81
N PHE A 276 15.82 13.29 1.78
CA PHE A 276 16.82 13.50 2.82
C PHE A 276 18.19 12.92 2.43
N GLN A 277 18.20 11.75 1.79
CA GLN A 277 19.42 11.09 1.35
C GLN A 277 19.17 10.29 0.06
N SER A 278 19.96 10.56 -0.98
CA SER A 278 19.95 9.75 -2.21
C SER A 278 20.36 8.31 -1.92
N GLY A 279 19.72 7.32 -2.55
CA GLY A 279 20.15 5.93 -2.47
C GLY A 279 21.43 5.66 -3.26
N GLY A 280 21.80 4.39 -3.38
CA GLY A 280 23.04 3.97 -4.07
C GLY A 280 24.33 4.24 -3.28
N SER A 281 24.24 4.76 -2.05
CA SER A 281 25.35 4.67 -1.10
C SER A 281 25.65 3.19 -0.75
N PRO A 282 26.85 2.87 -0.24
CA PRO A 282 27.19 1.51 0.20
C PRO A 282 26.10 0.92 1.13
N GLY A 283 25.68 -0.31 0.83
CA GLY A 283 24.65 -1.02 1.59
C GLY A 283 23.23 -0.43 1.54
N ARG A 284 22.94 0.51 0.64
CA ARG A 284 21.62 1.16 0.50
C ARG A 284 21.19 1.31 -0.96
N GLN A 285 21.14 0.19 -1.68
CA GLN A 285 20.41 0.05 -2.96
C GLN A 285 18.90 -0.07 -2.75
N ALA A 286 18.48 -0.46 -1.55
CA ALA A 286 17.11 -0.48 -1.06
C ALA A 286 17.11 -0.07 0.42
N ALA A 287 15.97 0.41 0.92
CA ALA A 287 15.74 0.75 2.31
C ALA A 287 14.38 0.18 2.73
N TYR A 288 14.44 -0.88 3.56
CA TYR A 288 13.29 -1.56 4.16
C TYR A 288 13.08 -1.02 5.59
N GLY A 289 12.77 -1.89 6.56
CA GLY A 289 12.55 -1.54 7.96
C GLY A 289 13.64 -0.64 8.56
N MET A 290 13.19 0.26 9.43
CA MET A 290 13.97 1.39 9.93
C MET A 290 13.79 1.54 11.44
N GLU A 291 14.84 1.95 12.14
CA GLU A 291 14.79 2.14 13.59
C GLU A 291 15.78 3.24 14.02
N ILE A 292 15.37 4.11 14.95
CA ILE A 292 16.19 5.26 15.39
C ILE A 292 16.72 4.98 16.80
N ASP A 293 18.04 4.96 16.94
CA ASP A 293 18.66 4.78 18.24
C ASP A 293 18.68 6.06 19.08
N ARG A 294 18.97 5.91 20.38
CA ARG A 294 18.99 7.00 21.37
C ARG A 294 20.02 8.11 21.07
N GLN A 295 20.90 7.96 20.07
CA GLN A 295 21.86 8.98 19.65
C GLN A 295 21.34 9.82 18.48
N GLY A 296 20.14 9.53 17.97
CA GLY A 296 19.59 10.17 16.76
C GLY A 296 20.26 9.65 15.48
N ARG A 297 20.56 8.35 15.44
CA ARG A 297 21.09 7.66 14.26
C ARG A 297 20.07 6.64 13.77
N LEU A 298 19.91 6.58 12.45
CA LEU A 298 18.90 5.79 11.76
C LEU A 298 19.54 4.51 11.23
N TRP A 299 19.11 3.37 11.77
CA TRP A 299 19.44 2.05 11.25
C TRP A 299 18.44 1.69 10.16
N VAL A 300 18.93 1.11 9.06
CA VAL A 300 18.13 0.80 7.86
C VAL A 300 18.48 -0.60 7.37
N ALA A 301 17.48 -1.46 7.26
CA ALA A 301 17.65 -2.80 6.70
C ALA A 301 17.70 -2.75 5.17
N GLY A 302 18.64 -3.48 4.58
CA GLY A 302 18.91 -3.47 3.14
C GLY A 302 18.19 -4.55 2.33
N GLY A 303 17.31 -5.36 2.93
CA GLY A 303 16.60 -6.44 2.25
C GLY A 303 17.55 -7.48 1.63
N THR A 304 17.43 -7.67 0.31
CA THR A 304 18.26 -8.59 -0.48
C THR A 304 19.74 -8.20 -0.58
N THR A 305 20.10 -6.95 -0.25
CA THR A 305 21.52 -6.54 -0.22
C THR A 305 22.30 -7.19 0.94
N ASP A 306 21.60 -7.80 1.91
CA ASP A 306 22.16 -8.46 3.09
C ASP A 306 23.05 -7.51 3.90
N THR A 307 22.56 -6.28 4.14
CA THR A 307 23.23 -5.24 4.93
C THR A 307 22.26 -4.58 5.93
N VAL A 308 22.84 -3.97 6.96
CA VAL A 308 22.16 -2.93 7.76
C VAL A 308 23.02 -1.67 7.72
N ALA A 309 22.50 -0.59 7.15
CA ALA A 309 23.18 0.71 7.10
C ALA A 309 22.87 1.54 8.35
N LEU A 310 23.83 2.36 8.77
CA LEU A 310 23.68 3.35 9.83
C LEU A 310 23.87 4.76 9.26
N VAL A 311 22.86 5.60 9.38
CA VAL A 311 22.83 6.97 8.86
C VAL A 311 22.77 7.97 10.02
N ASP A 312 23.63 8.99 9.98
CA ASP A 312 23.57 10.11 10.92
C ASP A 312 22.51 11.12 10.46
N LEU A 313 21.52 11.39 11.32
CA LEU A 313 20.36 12.23 10.95
C LEU A 313 20.69 13.72 10.80
N LYS A 314 21.84 14.18 11.31
CA LYS A 314 22.26 15.60 11.25
C LYS A 314 23.02 15.93 9.97
N THR A 315 23.80 14.98 9.48
CA THR A 315 24.70 15.13 8.33
C THR A 315 24.21 14.41 7.08
N ALA A 316 23.20 13.55 7.19
CA ALA A 316 22.78 12.61 6.15
C ALA A 316 23.92 11.71 5.63
N ALA A 317 24.97 11.50 6.44
CA ALA A 317 26.08 10.64 6.09
C ALA A 317 25.78 9.17 6.43
N THR A 318 26.17 8.24 5.55
CA THR A 318 26.20 6.81 5.90
C THR A 318 27.47 6.58 6.74
N VAL A 319 27.30 6.36 8.04
CA VAL A 319 28.40 6.27 9.02
C VAL A 319 29.03 4.88 9.01
N GLN A 320 28.20 3.85 8.79
CA GLN A 320 28.61 2.45 8.81
C GLN A 320 27.67 1.62 7.95
N VAL A 321 28.20 0.53 7.38
CA VAL A 321 27.42 -0.57 6.82
C VAL A 321 27.83 -1.82 7.57
N VAL A 322 26.85 -2.53 8.14
CA VAL A 322 27.05 -3.83 8.76
C VAL A 322 26.70 -4.90 7.73
N GLU A 323 27.73 -5.58 7.23
CA GLU A 323 27.58 -6.65 6.24
C GLU A 323 27.04 -7.93 6.89
N GLY A 324 26.04 -8.53 6.23
CA GLY A 324 25.61 -9.91 6.46
C GLY A 324 26.55 -10.92 5.79
N PRO A 325 26.31 -12.22 5.97
CA PRO A 325 27.25 -13.29 5.56
C PRO A 325 27.34 -13.53 4.05
N LYS A 326 26.43 -12.98 3.23
CA LYS A 326 26.32 -13.20 1.77
C LYS A 326 26.23 -14.68 1.35
N ASP A 327 25.71 -15.52 2.24
CA ASP A 327 25.74 -16.99 2.16
C ASP A 327 24.48 -17.64 1.54
N GLY A 328 23.53 -16.86 1.03
CA GLY A 328 22.29 -17.38 0.45
C GLY A 328 21.23 -16.32 0.17
N HIS A 329 19.97 -16.76 0.07
CA HIS A 329 18.81 -15.88 -0.14
C HIS A 329 18.50 -15.08 1.13
N ALA A 330 19.16 -13.93 1.27
CA ALA A 330 18.94 -12.96 2.33
C ALA A 330 17.67 -12.13 2.09
N PHE A 331 16.96 -11.78 3.16
CA PHE A 331 16.07 -10.62 3.15
C PHE A 331 15.98 -10.01 4.55
N LEU A 332 16.97 -9.19 4.90
CA LEU A 332 16.96 -8.45 6.18
C LEU A 332 15.85 -7.39 6.12
N ASN A 333 14.75 -7.58 6.86
CA ASN A 333 13.54 -6.78 6.66
C ASN A 333 13.29 -5.75 7.77
N ASP A 334 12.88 -6.18 8.96
CA ASP A 334 12.48 -5.26 10.04
C ASP A 334 13.49 -5.22 11.18
N LEU A 335 13.42 -4.12 11.92
CA LEU A 335 14.34 -3.72 12.98
C LEU A 335 13.58 -3.42 14.27
N ALA A 336 14.13 -3.84 15.41
CA ALA A 336 13.64 -3.39 16.73
C ALA A 336 14.80 -3.21 17.73
N MET A 337 14.80 -2.07 18.44
CA MET A 337 15.77 -1.81 19.51
C MET A 337 15.29 -2.35 20.87
N ALA A 338 16.05 -3.29 21.46
CA ALA A 338 15.88 -3.72 22.84
C ALA A 338 17.16 -3.46 23.65
N GLY A 339 17.11 -2.45 24.53
CA GLY A 339 18.28 -2.02 25.31
C GLY A 339 19.37 -1.41 24.42
N PRO A 340 20.60 -1.98 24.38
CA PRO A 340 21.67 -1.60 23.45
C PRO A 340 21.71 -2.45 22.17
N PHE A 341 20.82 -3.43 22.03
CA PHE A 341 20.84 -4.38 20.92
C PHE A 341 19.76 -4.03 19.88
N LEU A 342 20.16 -3.99 18.62
CA LEU A 342 19.26 -3.96 17.48
C LEU A 342 19.02 -5.40 17.03
N TYR A 343 17.76 -5.80 16.95
CA TYR A 343 17.34 -7.11 16.45
C TYR A 343 16.82 -6.96 15.02
N VAL A 344 17.18 -7.89 14.13
CA VAL A 344 16.91 -7.79 12.68
C VAL A 344 16.31 -9.10 12.18
N THR A 345 15.09 -9.04 11.66
CA THR A 345 14.44 -10.23 11.06
C THR A 345 15.01 -10.53 9.69
N ASP A 346 15.17 -11.81 9.37
CA ASP A 346 15.46 -12.28 8.02
C ASP A 346 14.23 -13.02 7.49
N SER A 347 13.58 -12.43 6.50
CA SER A 347 12.32 -12.90 5.93
C SER A 347 12.46 -14.19 5.11
N PHE A 348 13.68 -14.55 4.70
CA PHE A 348 13.99 -15.79 3.95
C PHE A 348 14.97 -16.74 4.63
N ARG A 349 15.89 -16.28 5.48
CA ARG A 349 16.69 -17.18 6.33
C ARG A 349 16.00 -17.45 7.66
N PRO A 350 16.04 -18.69 8.19
CA PRO A 350 15.48 -19.01 9.50
C PRO A 350 16.40 -18.53 10.65
N VAL A 351 16.66 -17.22 10.72
CA VAL A 351 17.56 -16.57 11.67
C VAL A 351 16.94 -15.26 12.14
N LEU A 352 17.01 -15.01 13.44
CA LEU A 352 16.90 -13.66 14.00
C LEU A 352 18.31 -13.17 14.32
N TRP A 353 18.73 -12.10 13.65
CA TRP A 353 20.05 -11.50 13.81
C TRP A 353 20.05 -10.45 14.92
N ARG A 354 21.25 -10.13 15.43
CA ARG A 354 21.46 -9.07 16.44
C ARG A 354 22.71 -8.24 16.14
N ILE A 355 22.66 -6.94 16.43
CA ILE A 355 23.80 -6.03 16.39
C ILE A 355 23.92 -5.36 17.77
N ASP A 356 25.12 -5.38 18.37
CA ASP A 356 25.42 -4.60 19.58
C ASP A 356 25.84 -3.18 19.19
N THR A 357 24.92 -2.22 19.32
CA THR A 357 25.12 -0.83 18.86
C THR A 357 26.25 -0.09 19.60
N ARG A 358 26.71 -0.62 20.74
CA ARG A 358 27.84 -0.07 21.53
C ARG A 358 29.20 -0.36 20.90
N GLN A 359 29.29 -1.36 20.03
CA GLN A 359 30.54 -1.72 19.35
C GLN A 359 30.94 -0.73 18.24
N GLY A 360 30.04 0.18 17.84
CA GLY A 360 30.30 1.19 16.82
C GLY A 360 30.84 0.56 15.52
N PRO A 361 31.97 1.06 14.95
CA PRO A 361 32.57 0.50 13.73
C PRO A 361 32.91 -1.01 13.81
N SER A 362 33.07 -1.56 15.01
CA SER A 362 33.32 -3.00 15.22
C SER A 362 32.04 -3.84 15.27
N ALA A 363 30.85 -3.24 15.25
CA ALA A 363 29.57 -3.96 15.29
C ALA A 363 29.38 -4.87 14.06
N ARG A 364 28.82 -6.06 14.27
CA ARG A 364 28.58 -7.11 13.27
C ARG A 364 27.19 -7.69 13.43
N LEU A 365 26.65 -8.31 12.37
CA LEU A 365 25.45 -9.15 12.45
C LEU A 365 25.79 -10.49 13.12
N GLU A 366 25.40 -10.63 14.39
CA GLU A 366 25.45 -11.88 15.14
C GLU A 366 24.26 -12.77 14.77
N ARG A 367 24.51 -14.05 14.43
CA ARG A 367 23.46 -15.08 14.33
C ARG A 367 22.96 -15.40 15.75
N TRP A 368 22.08 -14.56 16.26
CA TRP A 368 21.68 -14.60 17.67
C TRP A 368 20.69 -15.73 17.97
N LEU A 369 19.78 -16.04 17.05
CA LEU A 369 18.84 -17.14 17.21
C LEU A 369 18.64 -17.86 15.87
N ASP A 370 18.85 -19.17 15.87
CA ASP A 370 18.53 -20.06 14.76
C ASP A 370 17.08 -20.56 14.93
N LEU A 371 16.18 -20.13 14.06
CA LEU A 371 14.75 -20.44 14.20
C LEU A 371 14.47 -21.94 13.99
N ARG A 372 15.38 -22.70 13.37
CA ARG A 372 15.25 -24.15 13.15
C ARG A 372 15.34 -24.95 14.45
N THR A 373 15.90 -24.38 15.52
CA THR A 373 15.98 -25.01 16.85
C THR A 373 14.78 -24.67 17.74
N THR A 374 13.78 -23.97 17.20
CA THR A 374 12.61 -23.45 17.92
C THR A 374 11.30 -24.13 17.47
N PRO A 375 10.16 -23.87 18.12
CA PRO A 375 8.86 -24.37 17.65
C PRO A 375 8.40 -23.77 16.31
N VAL A 376 9.03 -22.71 15.81
CA VAL A 376 8.68 -22.04 14.54
C VAL A 376 8.70 -23.04 13.38
N ARG A 377 7.76 -22.88 12.44
CA ARG A 377 7.70 -23.67 11.20
C ARG A 377 7.93 -22.75 10.02
N TYR A 378 9.19 -22.65 9.63
CA TYR A 378 9.64 -21.82 8.53
C TYR A 378 9.25 -22.46 7.19
N LYS A 379 8.61 -21.68 6.32
CA LYS A 379 8.16 -22.13 4.99
C LYS A 379 9.14 -21.65 3.91
N PRO A 380 9.82 -22.56 3.18
CA PRO A 380 10.73 -22.17 2.09
C PRO A 380 10.01 -21.37 1.00
N ASN A 381 10.68 -20.35 0.45
CA ASN A 381 10.19 -19.48 -0.64
C ASN A 381 8.96 -18.60 -0.30
N GLU A 382 8.49 -18.59 0.94
CA GLU A 382 7.50 -17.62 1.46
C GLU A 382 8.20 -16.58 2.35
N ILE A 383 7.58 -15.41 2.55
CA ILE A 383 8.04 -14.46 3.57
C ILE A 383 7.61 -14.98 4.94
N ASN A 384 8.56 -15.18 5.86
CA ASN A 384 8.31 -15.75 7.17
C ASN A 384 8.29 -14.65 8.24
N TRP A 385 9.25 -14.65 9.17
CA TRP A 385 9.35 -13.63 10.22
C TRP A 385 9.62 -12.28 9.59
N ASN A 386 8.73 -11.33 9.89
CA ASN A 386 8.68 -10.05 9.24
C ASN A 386 8.76 -8.91 10.27
N GLY A 387 7.69 -8.12 10.45
CA GLY A 387 7.62 -7.09 11.48
C GLY A 387 7.98 -7.61 12.86
N ILE A 388 8.76 -6.82 13.59
CA ILE A 388 9.24 -7.09 14.93
C ILE A 388 9.11 -5.84 15.80
N VAL A 389 8.71 -6.00 17.06
CA VAL A 389 8.72 -4.93 18.07
C VAL A 389 9.37 -5.41 19.36
N ALA A 390 9.99 -4.48 20.09
CA ALA A 390 10.51 -4.70 21.42
C ALA A 390 9.54 -4.20 22.50
N SER A 391 9.51 -4.91 23.62
CA SER A 391 8.87 -4.42 24.84
C SER A 391 9.64 -3.22 25.42
N PRO A 392 8.99 -2.27 26.12
CA PRO A 392 9.66 -1.07 26.65
C PRO A 392 10.82 -1.35 27.62
N ASP A 393 10.81 -2.49 28.31
CA ASP A 393 11.87 -2.94 29.21
C ASP A 393 12.94 -3.81 28.51
N GLY A 394 12.75 -4.14 27.23
CA GLY A 394 13.67 -4.93 26.42
C GLY A 394 13.75 -6.41 26.77
N ARG A 395 12.90 -6.96 27.65
CA ARG A 395 12.91 -8.39 28.02
C ARG A 395 12.28 -9.29 26.94
N TRP A 396 11.33 -8.73 26.21
CA TRP A 396 10.58 -9.44 25.16
C TRP A 396 10.72 -8.74 23.81
N LEU A 397 10.78 -9.58 22.76
CA LEU A 397 10.47 -9.22 21.39
C LEU A 397 9.17 -9.92 20.99
N LEU A 398 8.46 -9.33 20.03
CA LEU A 398 7.31 -9.93 19.37
C LEU A 398 7.52 -9.81 17.87
N ALA A 399 7.45 -10.92 17.14
CA ALA A 399 7.55 -10.95 15.69
C ALA A 399 6.31 -11.58 15.06
N VAL A 400 5.89 -11.10 13.89
CA VAL A 400 4.83 -11.72 13.09
C VAL A 400 5.43 -12.61 11.99
N GLN A 401 4.84 -13.79 11.77
CA GLN A 401 5.17 -14.63 10.63
C GLN A 401 4.16 -14.36 9.51
N GLN A 402 4.55 -13.59 8.48
CA GLN A 402 3.63 -13.11 7.43
C GLN A 402 2.86 -14.27 6.75
N SER A 403 3.55 -15.38 6.48
CA SER A 403 3.02 -16.58 5.84
C SER A 403 2.03 -17.42 6.65
N THR A 404 1.87 -17.18 7.95
CA THR A 404 0.90 -17.90 8.81
C THR A 404 -0.01 -16.96 9.61
N GLY A 405 0.38 -15.70 9.78
CA GLY A 405 -0.29 -14.76 10.69
C GLY A 405 -0.03 -15.06 12.18
N GLU A 406 0.90 -15.97 12.50
CA GLU A 406 1.24 -16.28 13.88
C GLU A 406 2.13 -15.20 14.48
N LEU A 407 1.81 -14.81 15.72
CA LEU A 407 2.66 -13.97 16.54
C LEU A 407 3.57 -14.84 17.41
N TRP A 408 4.86 -14.49 17.46
CA TRP A 408 5.90 -15.22 18.17
C TRP A 408 6.55 -14.31 19.21
N ARG A 409 6.43 -14.67 20.50
CA ARG A 409 7.09 -13.99 21.61
C ARG A 409 8.47 -14.61 21.85
N ILE A 410 9.50 -13.78 21.94
CA ILE A 410 10.89 -14.17 22.17
C ILE A 410 11.44 -13.49 23.43
N HIS A 411 12.02 -14.25 24.35
CA HIS A 411 12.73 -13.70 25.52
C HIS A 411 14.16 -13.31 25.16
N THR A 412 14.59 -12.07 25.41
CA THR A 412 15.90 -11.55 24.95
C THR A 412 17.11 -12.07 25.72
N GLU A 413 16.91 -12.52 26.97
CA GLU A 413 17.97 -13.20 27.75
C GLU A 413 18.05 -14.71 27.44
N THR A 414 16.97 -15.46 27.70
CA THR A 414 16.95 -16.94 27.60
C THR A 414 16.81 -17.47 26.17
N ARG A 415 16.50 -16.60 25.19
CA ARG A 415 16.18 -16.94 23.78
C ARG A 415 14.97 -17.88 23.61
N ALA A 416 14.16 -18.05 24.66
CA ALA A 416 12.95 -18.87 24.60
C ALA A 416 11.93 -18.27 23.61
N VAL A 417 11.44 -19.09 22.68
CA VAL A 417 10.43 -18.72 21.68
C VAL A 417 9.13 -19.47 21.97
N THR A 418 8.04 -18.73 22.11
CA THR A 418 6.69 -19.28 22.33
C THR A 418 5.67 -18.62 21.40
N PRO A 419 4.73 -19.38 20.81
CA PRO A 419 3.62 -18.77 20.07
C PRO A 419 2.73 -17.97 21.02
N VAL A 420 2.15 -16.88 20.51
CA VAL A 420 1.17 -16.05 21.23
C VAL A 420 -0.23 -16.53 20.88
N ARG A 421 -1.03 -16.88 21.89
CA ARG A 421 -2.41 -17.33 21.67
C ARG A 421 -3.28 -16.15 21.26
N LEU A 422 -3.75 -16.12 20.01
CA LEU A 422 -4.60 -15.06 19.48
C LEU A 422 -6.09 -15.44 19.53
N GLU A 423 -6.92 -14.52 20.02
CA GLU A 423 -8.38 -14.60 19.98
C GLU A 423 -8.93 -13.52 19.03
N GLY A 424 -10.05 -13.78 18.34
CA GLY A 424 -10.76 -12.78 17.52
C GLY A 424 -10.39 -12.71 16.02
N GLY A 425 -9.61 -13.67 15.51
CA GLY A 425 -9.29 -13.81 14.08
C GLY A 425 -7.81 -14.03 13.82
N ASP A 426 -7.42 -14.05 12.55
CA ASP A 426 -6.03 -14.19 12.11
C ASP A 426 -5.36 -12.82 11.80
N LEU A 427 -4.04 -12.90 11.59
CA LEU A 427 -3.17 -11.80 11.14
C LEU A 427 -2.37 -12.21 9.88
N GLN A 428 -2.89 -13.09 9.04
CA GLN A 428 -2.17 -13.55 7.83
C GLN A 428 -1.85 -12.34 6.92
N HIS A 429 -0.68 -12.34 6.28
CA HIS A 429 -0.16 -11.14 5.59
C HIS A 429 0.13 -9.97 6.55
N GLY A 430 0.40 -10.25 7.82
CA GLY A 430 0.93 -9.28 8.78
C GLY A 430 2.38 -8.93 8.45
N ASP A 431 2.65 -7.64 8.32
CA ASP A 431 3.94 -7.06 7.95
C ASP A 431 4.46 -6.21 9.11
N GLY A 432 4.56 -4.89 8.96
CA GLY A 432 5.01 -4.00 10.04
C GLY A 432 4.16 -4.09 11.31
N LEU A 433 4.85 -4.03 12.45
CA LEU A 433 4.28 -4.06 13.79
C LEU A 433 4.53 -2.73 14.50
N LEU A 434 3.51 -2.18 15.16
CA LEU A 434 3.62 -0.99 16.00
C LEU A 434 3.07 -1.28 17.40
N LEU A 435 3.92 -1.17 18.42
CA LEU A 435 3.49 -1.21 19.82
C LEU A 435 3.16 0.20 20.32
N VAL A 436 1.94 0.40 20.81
CA VAL A 436 1.51 1.59 21.52
C VAL A 436 1.41 1.27 23.02
N GLY A 437 2.22 1.95 23.84
CA GLY A 437 2.34 1.66 25.26
C GLY A 437 3.01 0.30 25.51
N ALA A 438 2.38 -0.56 26.32
CA ALA A 438 2.93 -1.88 26.69
C ALA A 438 2.15 -3.07 26.12
N THR A 439 0.92 -2.86 25.64
CA THR A 439 -0.02 -3.95 25.32
C THR A 439 -0.92 -3.69 24.11
N ASP A 440 -1.02 -2.47 23.58
CA ASP A 440 -1.79 -2.23 22.35
C ASP A 440 -0.88 -2.38 21.13
N LEU A 441 -0.97 -3.53 20.47
CA LEU A 441 -0.27 -3.82 19.22
C LEU A 441 -1.15 -3.44 18.03
N TYR A 442 -0.58 -2.74 17.06
CA TYR A 442 -1.16 -2.56 15.73
C TYR A 442 -0.35 -3.41 14.75
N VAL A 443 -1.05 -4.21 13.96
CA VAL A 443 -0.49 -5.07 12.91
C VAL A 443 -0.94 -4.52 11.57
N VAL A 444 0.01 -4.13 10.72
CA VAL A 444 -0.28 -3.74 9.34
C VAL A 444 -0.49 -5.00 8.51
N ARG A 445 -1.57 -5.07 7.72
CA ARG A 445 -1.84 -6.19 6.81
C ARG A 445 -1.99 -5.69 5.38
N ASN A 446 -0.94 -5.82 4.58
CA ASN A 446 -0.83 -5.18 3.26
C ASN A 446 -1.90 -5.70 2.30
N ALA A 447 -1.91 -7.01 2.07
CA ALA A 447 -2.82 -7.66 1.13
C ALA A 447 -4.29 -7.61 1.56
N ALA A 448 -4.56 -7.31 2.84
CA ALA A 448 -5.90 -7.09 3.37
C ALA A 448 -6.30 -5.61 3.45
N HIS A 449 -5.39 -4.68 3.11
CA HIS A 449 -5.60 -3.23 3.12
C HIS A 449 -6.16 -2.71 4.47
N GLU A 450 -5.67 -3.25 5.58
CA GLU A 450 -6.19 -2.97 6.92
C GLU A 450 -5.10 -2.81 7.97
N LEU A 451 -5.50 -2.26 9.13
CA LEU A 451 -4.71 -2.26 10.35
C LEU A 451 -5.50 -3.00 11.43
N VAL A 452 -4.87 -3.94 12.12
CA VAL A 452 -5.53 -4.74 13.16
C VAL A 452 -4.99 -4.36 14.53
N ARG A 453 -5.86 -3.86 15.42
CA ARG A 453 -5.51 -3.61 16.82
C ARG A 453 -5.70 -4.90 17.62
N VAL A 454 -4.63 -5.33 18.27
CA VAL A 454 -4.58 -6.47 19.18
C VAL A 454 -4.20 -5.97 20.56
N THR A 455 -5.06 -6.21 21.56
CA THR A 455 -4.70 -6.00 22.96
C THR A 455 -4.03 -7.27 23.49
N LEU A 456 -2.74 -7.16 23.79
CA LEU A 456 -1.91 -8.22 24.37
C LEU A 456 -2.16 -8.35 25.89
N ALA A 457 -2.08 -9.57 26.41
CA ALA A 457 -1.90 -9.80 27.84
C ALA A 457 -0.54 -9.24 28.29
N THR A 458 -0.39 -8.84 29.56
CA THR A 458 0.85 -8.22 30.08
C THR A 458 2.11 -9.07 29.88
N GLY A 459 1.98 -10.39 29.83
CA GLY A 459 3.10 -11.31 29.55
C GLY A 459 3.39 -11.53 28.06
N TRP A 460 2.58 -11.01 27.14
CA TRP A 460 2.58 -11.27 25.70
C TRP A 460 2.44 -12.76 25.32
N ASP A 461 1.93 -13.62 26.21
CA ASP A 461 1.62 -15.03 25.93
C ASP A 461 0.28 -15.22 25.18
N SER A 462 -0.56 -14.19 25.21
CA SER A 462 -1.86 -14.16 24.53
C SER A 462 -2.25 -12.74 24.12
N GLY A 463 -3.18 -12.63 23.18
CA GLY A 463 -3.75 -11.36 22.74
C GLY A 463 -5.13 -11.53 22.12
N ARG A 464 -5.87 -10.43 22.01
CA ARG A 464 -7.23 -10.39 21.44
C ARG A 464 -7.29 -9.33 20.35
N VAL A 465 -7.71 -9.69 19.14
CA VAL A 465 -8.13 -8.73 18.11
C VAL A 465 -9.34 -7.96 18.66
N VAL A 466 -9.17 -6.65 18.89
CA VAL A 466 -10.21 -5.77 19.44
C VAL A 466 -10.79 -4.83 18.37
N GLN A 467 -10.06 -4.58 17.29
CA GLN A 467 -10.51 -3.71 16.21
C GLN A 467 -9.83 -4.06 14.89
N ARG A 468 -10.59 -3.99 13.79
CA ARG A 468 -10.06 -3.93 12.43
C ARG A 468 -10.38 -2.55 11.87
N LEU A 469 -9.37 -1.91 11.29
CA LEU A 469 -9.43 -0.55 10.79
C LEU A 469 -9.25 -0.59 9.27
N HIS A 470 -10.30 -0.18 8.57
CA HIS A 470 -10.33 -0.08 7.11
C HIS A 470 -10.55 1.39 6.72
N ASP A 471 -9.71 1.90 5.84
CA ASP A 471 -9.96 3.12 5.06
C ASP A 471 -9.48 2.81 3.63
N PRO A 472 -10.26 3.11 2.59
CA PRO A 472 -9.86 2.76 1.22
C PRO A 472 -8.66 3.55 0.69
N ARG A 473 -8.12 4.51 1.45
CA ARG A 473 -6.80 5.10 1.19
C ARG A 473 -5.64 4.24 1.69
N LEU A 474 -5.86 3.13 2.39
CA LEU A 474 -4.83 2.12 2.67
C LEU A 474 -4.53 1.34 1.38
N LYS A 475 -3.39 1.66 0.76
CA LYS A 475 -2.96 1.12 -0.55
C LYS A 475 -1.80 0.16 -0.33
N TYR A 476 -2.12 -1.09 0.01
CA TYR A 476 -1.15 -2.14 0.34
C TYR A 476 -0.11 -1.63 1.38
N PRO A 477 -0.56 -1.24 2.59
CA PRO A 477 0.30 -0.62 3.58
C PRO A 477 1.37 -1.60 4.07
N THR A 478 2.59 -1.13 4.28
CA THR A 478 3.76 -1.97 4.69
C THR A 478 3.97 -1.94 6.19
N THR A 479 4.09 -0.73 6.76
CA THR A 479 4.40 -0.56 8.18
C THR A 479 3.80 0.71 8.78
N ALA A 480 3.96 0.88 10.09
CA ALA A 480 3.50 2.05 10.82
C ALA A 480 4.44 2.45 11.97
N ALA A 481 4.51 3.76 12.25
CA ALA A 481 5.18 4.28 13.45
C ALA A 481 4.31 5.33 14.17
N LEU A 482 4.61 5.62 15.43
CA LEU A 482 3.84 6.55 16.26
C LEU A 482 4.55 7.91 16.39
N ALA A 483 3.85 9.00 16.12
CA ALA A 483 4.29 10.36 16.43
C ALA A 483 3.21 11.09 17.24
N GLY A 484 3.46 11.32 18.53
CA GLY A 484 2.47 11.87 19.46
C GLY A 484 1.23 10.98 19.55
N SER A 485 0.06 11.52 19.20
CA SER A 485 -1.22 10.78 19.18
C SER A 485 -1.64 10.30 17.78
N ALA A 486 -0.76 10.41 16.78
CA ALA A 486 -1.02 10.01 15.40
C ALA A 486 -0.12 8.83 15.00
N MET A 487 -0.73 7.79 14.44
CA MET A 487 -0.05 6.69 13.77
C MET A 487 0.23 7.11 12.32
N TRP A 488 1.47 6.96 11.88
CA TRP A 488 1.91 7.22 10.52
C TRP A 488 2.02 5.89 9.80
N VAL A 489 1.25 5.69 8.72
CA VAL A 489 1.14 4.41 8.01
C VAL A 489 1.61 4.57 6.57
N VAL A 490 2.59 3.76 6.16
CA VAL A 490 3.22 3.82 4.85
C VAL A 490 2.40 3.04 3.83
N ASN A 491 1.96 3.68 2.75
CA ASN A 491 1.32 3.01 1.61
C ASN A 491 2.38 2.59 0.57
N GLY A 492 2.99 1.44 0.80
CA GLY A 492 4.12 1.00 -0.03
C GLY A 492 3.78 0.50 -1.42
N GLN A 493 2.57 -0.04 -1.64
CA GLN A 493 2.13 -0.57 -2.94
C GLN A 493 3.13 -1.58 -3.54
N THR A 494 3.76 -2.40 -2.71
CA THR A 494 4.79 -3.36 -3.15
C THR A 494 4.23 -4.47 -4.04
N ASP A 495 2.91 -4.69 -4.05
CA ASP A 495 2.21 -5.46 -5.08
C ASP A 495 2.41 -4.88 -6.49
N LYS A 496 2.46 -3.55 -6.61
CA LYS A 496 2.62 -2.82 -7.89
C LYS A 496 4.04 -2.86 -8.44
N GLN A 497 5.02 -3.37 -7.70
CA GLN A 497 6.33 -3.73 -8.27
C GLN A 497 6.22 -4.97 -9.18
N LYS A 498 5.27 -5.87 -8.89
CA LYS A 498 5.00 -7.09 -9.66
C LYS A 498 3.86 -6.92 -10.67
N ALA A 499 2.89 -6.07 -10.34
CA ALA A 499 1.73 -5.72 -11.17
C ALA A 499 1.59 -4.19 -11.33
N PRO A 500 2.48 -3.53 -12.10
CA PRO A 500 2.43 -2.09 -12.34
C PRO A 500 1.20 -1.68 -13.17
N PRO A 501 0.79 -0.40 -13.15
CA PRO A 501 1.44 0.74 -12.48
C PRO A 501 0.97 0.95 -11.02
N PRO A 502 1.78 1.63 -10.18
CA PRO A 502 1.34 2.11 -8.87
C PRO A 502 0.36 3.30 -8.97
N LEU A 503 -0.50 3.47 -7.96
CA LEU A 503 -1.32 4.67 -7.82
C LEU A 503 -0.46 5.79 -7.24
N LEU A 504 -0.10 6.75 -8.11
CA LEU A 504 0.68 7.92 -7.73
C LEU A 504 -0.22 9.06 -7.23
N PRO A 505 0.31 9.99 -6.40
CA PRO A 505 1.60 9.89 -5.73
C PRO A 505 1.54 8.83 -4.62
N PHE A 506 2.69 8.25 -4.28
CA PHE A 506 2.81 7.48 -3.03
C PHE A 506 2.54 8.40 -1.84
N ASP A 507 2.07 7.85 -0.72
CA ASP A 507 1.80 8.62 0.49
C ASP A 507 2.12 7.87 1.80
N VAL A 508 2.37 8.64 2.85
CA VAL A 508 2.21 8.18 4.25
C VAL A 508 0.96 8.84 4.81
N LEU A 509 0.04 8.04 5.34
CA LEU A 509 -1.17 8.51 5.98
C LEU A 509 -0.88 8.84 7.45
N ARG A 510 -1.45 9.94 7.93
CA ARG A 510 -1.57 10.26 9.36
C ARG A 510 -2.94 9.80 9.81
N ILE A 511 -2.96 8.89 10.78
CA ILE A 511 -4.15 8.27 11.33
C ILE A 511 -4.28 8.67 12.79
N GLY A 512 -5.40 9.29 13.14
CA GLY A 512 -5.76 9.55 14.53
C GLY A 512 -6.07 8.23 15.23
N LEU A 513 -5.37 7.92 16.32
CA LEU A 513 -5.68 6.73 17.09
C LEU A 513 -7.09 6.85 17.72
N PRO A 514 -7.96 5.84 17.57
CA PRO A 514 -9.23 5.81 18.27
C PRO A 514 -8.99 5.78 19.79
N ARG A 515 -9.65 6.69 20.50
CA ARG A 515 -9.55 6.83 21.96
C ARG A 515 -10.36 5.75 22.68
#